data_AF-A0A1R4FUC6-F1
#
_entry.id   AF-A0A1R4FUC6-F1
#
_cell.length_a   1.000
_cell.length_b   1.000
_cell.length_c   1.000
_cell.angle_alpha   90.00
_cell.angle_beta   90.00
_cell.angle_gamma   90.00
#
_symmetry.space_group_name_H-M   'P 1'
#
loop_
_entity.id
_entity.type
_entity.pdbx_description
1 polymer ?
#
loop_
_entity_poly.entity_id
_entity_poly.type
_entity_poly.pdbx_seq_one_letter_code
_entity_poly.pdbx_strand_id
1 'polypeptide(L)'
;MNKKKLWALLGIGALGLSLAACSSDEGEDAEEAPVAEETEAEQEAPETEEETPAEDDAVEDEGGSAPAGDVTAPGTELAFGETAVVEFYYAGESGLVEITPVGITKGDPADMADFDDPQMEGITPYYIEVEFAPADDAAVAMGSLNVNGALDALYEDGETANLVTVIGSWDKCKSESGSSDAAVGDTTTTCVPGFSNNDSQAVTGLQFDSRETDYEENPVVWTE
;
A
#
# COMPACT_ATOMS: atom_id res chain seq x y z
N MET A 1 10.42 -53.99 -14.36
CA MET A 1 9.08 -54.63 -14.22
C MET A 1 8.39 -53.89 -13.08
N ASN A 2 7.30 -53.14 -13.20
CA ASN A 2 6.11 -53.28 -14.02
C ASN A 2 5.50 -51.92 -14.41
N LYS A 3 4.88 -51.93 -15.59
CA LYS A 3 4.19 -50.82 -16.27
C LYS A 3 2.71 -50.80 -15.86
N LYS A 4 2.13 -49.61 -15.62
CA LYS A 4 0.68 -49.30 -15.74
C LYS A 4 0.58 -47.80 -16.09
N LYS A 5 0.58 -47.37 -17.35
CA LYS A 5 -0.51 -47.25 -18.35
C LYS A 5 -1.75 -46.43 -17.91
N LEU A 6 -1.90 -45.28 -18.61
CA LEU A 6 -3.13 -44.66 -19.18
C LEU A 6 -4.17 -44.13 -18.16
N TRP A 7 -4.77 -42.94 -18.29
CA TRP A 7 -5.43 -42.32 -19.45
C TRP A 7 -5.43 -40.77 -19.38
N ALA A 8 -5.41 -40.15 -20.56
CA ALA A 8 -5.73 -38.75 -20.81
C ALA A 8 -7.23 -38.61 -21.15
N LEU A 9 -7.86 -37.49 -20.77
CA LEU A 9 -9.10 -37.02 -21.37
C LEU A 9 -9.04 -35.51 -21.61
N LEU A 10 -9.05 -35.17 -22.90
CA LEU A 10 -9.35 -33.86 -23.47
C LEU A 10 -10.80 -33.46 -23.15
N GLY A 11 -11.01 -32.19 -22.84
CA GLY A 11 -12.31 -31.53 -22.89
C GLY A 11 -12.18 -30.16 -23.55
N ILE A 12 -12.36 -30.11 -24.88
CA ILE A 12 -12.50 -28.88 -25.66
C ILE A 12 -13.97 -28.47 -25.61
N GLY A 13 -14.26 -27.31 -25.03
CA GLY A 13 -15.56 -26.65 -25.10
C GLY A 13 -15.41 -25.27 -25.72
N ALA A 14 -15.82 -25.14 -26.97
CA ALA A 14 -16.04 -23.86 -27.66
C ALA A 14 -17.54 -23.73 -27.96
N LEU A 15 -17.98 -22.48 -28.23
CA LEU A 15 -19.31 -21.94 -28.61
C LEU A 15 -19.99 -21.19 -27.43
N GLY A 16 -20.44 -19.94 -27.56
CA GLY A 16 -20.54 -19.06 -28.73
C GLY A 16 -20.91 -17.62 -28.35
N LEU A 17 -20.77 -16.72 -29.32
CA LEU A 17 -21.18 -15.31 -29.27
C LEU A 17 -22.71 -15.18 -29.34
N SER A 18 -23.25 -14.19 -28.63
CA SER A 18 -24.46 -13.46 -29.06
C SER A 18 -24.50 -12.07 -28.42
N LEU A 19 -24.26 -11.04 -29.23
CA LEU A 19 -24.60 -9.65 -28.93
C LEU A 19 -26.13 -9.50 -28.95
N ALA A 20 -26.69 -8.88 -27.91
CA ALA A 20 -28.04 -8.33 -27.93
C ALA A 20 -27.95 -6.81 -27.85
N ALA A 21 -28.10 -6.18 -29.01
CA ALA A 21 -28.46 -4.78 -29.13
C ALA A 21 -30.00 -4.69 -29.22
N CYS A 22 -30.63 -3.93 -28.33
CA CYS A 22 -31.94 -3.29 -28.52
C CYS A 22 -31.66 -1.80 -28.27
N SER A 23 -31.79 -0.84 -29.19
CA SER A 23 -32.63 -0.64 -30.37
C SER A 23 -34.14 -0.58 -30.09
N SER A 24 -34.58 0.68 -29.90
CA SER A 24 -35.80 1.35 -30.40
C SER A 24 -37.20 0.92 -29.95
N ASP A 25 -37.94 1.90 -29.42
CA ASP A 25 -39.32 2.29 -29.76
C ASP A 25 -39.53 3.70 -29.13
N GLU A 26 -39.46 4.84 -29.82
CA GLU A 26 -40.36 5.44 -30.84
C GLU A 26 -41.77 5.83 -30.33
N GLY A 27 -42.22 7.02 -30.75
CA GLY A 27 -43.33 7.81 -30.20
C GLY A 27 -42.91 9.28 -30.07
N GLU A 28 -42.71 10.05 -31.17
CA GLU A 28 -43.74 10.66 -32.04
C GLU A 28 -44.82 11.38 -31.20
N ASP A 29 -45.16 12.66 -31.38
CA ASP A 29 -45.23 13.44 -32.60
C ASP A 29 -45.47 14.94 -32.28
N ALA A 30 -45.12 15.80 -33.25
CA ALA A 30 -45.67 17.12 -33.55
C ALA A 30 -45.44 18.28 -32.54
N GLU A 31 -45.23 19.54 -32.93
CA GLU A 31 -45.35 20.21 -34.23
C GLU A 31 -44.60 21.57 -34.19
N GLU A 32 -44.47 22.14 -35.37
CA GLU A 32 -43.64 23.23 -35.86
C GLU A 32 -43.82 24.65 -35.25
N ALA A 33 -42.66 25.33 -35.10
CA ALA A 33 -42.27 26.67 -35.61
C ALA A 33 -43.09 27.94 -35.20
N PRO A 34 -42.68 29.19 -35.52
CA PRO A 34 -41.49 29.66 -36.27
C PRO A 34 -40.81 30.97 -35.75
N VAL A 35 -39.78 31.44 -36.52
CA VAL A 35 -39.19 32.82 -36.68
C VAL A 35 -38.70 33.59 -35.43
N ALA A 36 -37.69 34.46 -35.42
CA ALA A 36 -36.57 34.86 -36.29
C ALA A 36 -35.81 36.00 -35.55
N GLU A 37 -34.62 36.32 -36.06
CA GLU A 37 -33.90 37.61 -36.01
C GLU A 37 -33.08 38.01 -34.76
N GLU A 38 -31.77 38.11 -35.05
CA GLU A 38 -30.80 39.19 -34.75
C GLU A 38 -30.94 39.98 -33.45
N THR A 39 -29.85 40.05 -32.69
CA THR A 39 -29.29 41.34 -32.23
C THR A 39 -27.78 41.22 -31.98
N GLU A 40 -27.13 42.29 -32.38
CA GLU A 40 -25.73 42.64 -32.52
C GLU A 40 -24.99 42.82 -31.17
N ALA A 41 -23.66 42.75 -31.29
CA ALA A 41 -22.57 43.12 -30.38
C ALA A 41 -22.88 43.85 -29.05
N GLU A 42 -22.16 43.44 -28.00
CA GLU A 42 -21.41 44.43 -27.23
C GLU A 42 -20.11 43.81 -26.68
N GLN A 43 -19.09 44.67 -26.67
CA GLN A 43 -17.67 44.43 -26.50
C GLN A 43 -17.32 45.03 -25.14
N GLU A 44 -16.75 44.25 -24.21
CA GLU A 44 -16.10 44.82 -23.02
C GLU A 44 -14.70 44.24 -22.82
N ALA A 45 -13.84 45.13 -22.36
CA ALA A 45 -12.39 45.15 -22.45
C ALA A 45 -11.70 44.32 -21.35
N PRO A 46 -10.40 44.03 -21.50
CA PRO A 46 -9.62 43.32 -20.48
C PRO A 46 -9.13 44.29 -19.41
N GLU A 47 -9.37 43.97 -18.13
CA GLU A 47 -8.66 44.61 -17.02
C GLU A 47 -7.48 43.74 -16.58
N THR A 48 -6.34 44.41 -16.50
CA THR A 48 -5.03 43.95 -16.07
C THR A 48 -4.80 44.52 -14.67
N GLU A 49 -4.50 43.66 -13.70
CA GLU A 49 -3.84 44.01 -12.43
C GLU A 49 -2.85 42.87 -12.16
N GLU A 50 -1.58 43.04 -12.52
CA GLU A 50 -0.48 43.62 -11.74
C GLU A 50 -0.11 42.85 -10.45
N GLU A 51 1.17 42.47 -10.45
CA GLU A 51 1.89 41.62 -9.51
C GLU A 51 2.00 42.22 -8.12
N THR A 52 2.11 41.35 -7.11
CA THR A 52 2.88 41.67 -5.91
C THR A 52 3.67 40.43 -5.49
N PRO A 53 5.01 40.46 -5.50
CA PRO A 53 5.83 39.38 -4.98
C PRO A 53 5.98 39.56 -3.46
N ALA A 54 5.74 38.50 -2.72
CA ALA A 54 6.20 38.39 -1.33
C ALA A 54 7.30 37.33 -1.30
N GLU A 55 8.55 37.78 -1.39
CA GLU A 55 9.68 37.14 -0.72
C GLU A 55 9.53 37.39 0.79
N ASP A 56 9.55 36.34 1.60
CA ASP A 56 10.31 36.35 2.86
C ASP A 56 10.65 34.90 3.23
N ASP A 57 11.94 34.68 3.40
CA ASP A 57 12.60 33.48 3.87
C ASP A 57 11.95 32.85 5.12
N ALA A 58 11.79 31.53 5.08
CA ALA A 58 12.06 30.68 6.23
C ALA A 58 12.41 29.27 5.74
N VAL A 59 13.71 29.04 5.61
CA VAL A 59 14.29 27.69 5.57
C VAL A 59 14.20 27.15 6.99
N GLU A 60 13.27 26.24 7.24
CA GLU A 60 13.30 25.36 8.41
C GLU A 60 13.31 23.93 7.87
N ASP A 61 14.52 23.39 7.81
CA ASP A 61 14.83 21.96 7.71
C ASP A 61 14.46 21.33 9.05
N GLU A 62 13.22 20.86 9.17
CA GLU A 62 12.78 19.94 10.21
C GLU A 62 11.95 18.89 9.47
N GLY A 63 12.37 17.61 9.53
CA GLY A 63 11.68 16.49 8.90
C GLY A 63 10.17 16.60 9.12
N GLY A 64 9.44 16.81 8.04
CA GLY A 64 8.01 17.04 8.10
C GLY A 64 7.28 15.78 8.52
N SER A 65 7.03 15.62 9.82
CA SER A 65 5.90 14.79 10.25
C SER A 65 4.63 15.39 9.64
N ALA A 66 3.96 14.61 8.80
CA ALA A 66 2.63 14.93 8.31
C ALA A 66 1.70 15.21 9.50
N PRO A 67 0.80 16.20 9.41
CA PRO A 67 -0.17 16.44 10.47
C PRO A 67 -1.06 15.21 10.64
N ALA A 68 -1.29 14.80 11.89
CA ALA A 68 -2.32 13.82 12.22
C ALA A 68 -3.67 14.31 11.65
N GLY A 69 -4.15 13.66 10.60
CA GLY A 69 -5.46 13.97 10.00
C GLY A 69 -5.57 13.79 8.48
N ASP A 70 -4.46 13.78 7.73
CA ASP A 70 -4.50 13.51 6.29
C ASP A 70 -4.05 12.08 6.00
N VAL A 71 -4.99 11.23 5.63
CA VAL A 71 -4.73 9.84 5.21
C VAL A 71 -3.82 9.86 3.98
N THR A 72 -2.69 9.15 4.04
CA THR A 72 -1.75 8.99 2.95
C THR A 72 -2.44 8.34 1.76
N ALA A 73 -2.39 8.98 0.60
CA ALA A 73 -3.07 8.47 -0.59
C ALA A 73 -2.50 7.10 -1.02
N PRO A 74 -3.33 6.16 -1.48
CA PRO A 74 -2.85 4.94 -2.12
C PRO A 74 -1.90 5.25 -3.29
N GLY A 75 -0.82 4.47 -3.44
CA GLY A 75 0.22 4.67 -4.45
C GLY A 75 1.25 5.75 -4.10
N THR A 76 1.26 6.25 -2.85
CA THR A 76 2.29 7.20 -2.40
C THR A 76 3.64 6.51 -2.24
N GLU A 77 4.69 7.14 -2.77
CA GLU A 77 6.08 6.76 -2.55
C GLU A 77 6.70 7.67 -1.49
N LEU A 78 7.39 7.06 -0.53
CA LEU A 78 8.01 7.71 0.62
C LEU A 78 9.46 7.23 0.79
N ALA A 79 10.28 8.02 1.46
CA ALA A 79 11.59 7.59 1.92
C ALA A 79 11.48 6.89 3.29
N PHE A 80 12.41 5.99 3.60
CA PHE A 80 12.56 5.50 4.98
C PHE A 80 12.73 6.67 5.96
N GLY A 81 12.04 6.58 7.10
CA GLY A 81 11.90 7.65 8.08
C GLY A 81 10.69 8.55 7.89
N GLU A 82 10.01 8.51 6.74
CA GLU A 82 8.75 9.23 6.52
C GLU A 82 7.55 8.42 7.02
N THR A 83 6.62 9.10 7.69
CA THR A 83 5.40 8.50 8.25
C THR A 83 4.28 8.50 7.22
N ALA A 84 3.60 7.36 7.05
CA ALA A 84 2.28 7.31 6.42
C ALA A 84 1.18 7.19 7.47
N VAL A 85 0.05 7.84 7.23
CA VAL A 85 -1.20 7.64 7.98
C VAL A 85 -2.11 6.79 7.11
N VAL A 86 -2.39 5.55 7.51
CA VAL A 86 -3.14 4.59 6.69
C VAL A 86 -4.41 4.12 7.38
N GLU A 87 -5.45 3.86 6.59
CA GLU A 87 -6.62 3.14 7.05
C GLU A 87 -6.26 1.68 7.32
N PHE A 88 -6.56 1.20 8.53
CA PHE A 88 -6.32 -0.18 8.92
C PHE A 88 -7.62 -0.84 9.35
N TYR A 89 -7.86 -2.06 8.85
CA TYR A 89 -8.96 -2.92 9.28
C TYR A 89 -8.44 -4.17 9.97
N TYR A 90 -8.86 -4.39 11.22
CA TYR A 90 -8.44 -5.55 11.98
C TYR A 90 -9.54 -6.05 12.91
N ALA A 91 -9.77 -7.37 12.92
CA ALA A 91 -10.73 -8.04 13.80
C ALA A 91 -12.17 -7.45 13.80
N GLY A 92 -12.60 -6.82 12.70
CA GLY A 92 -13.93 -6.21 12.61
C GLY A 92 -13.97 -4.72 12.94
N GLU A 93 -12.83 -4.14 13.30
CA GLU A 93 -12.67 -2.73 13.70
C GLU A 93 -11.79 -1.98 12.69
N SER A 94 -11.98 -0.67 12.59
CA SER A 94 -11.29 0.21 11.63
C SER A 94 -10.84 1.50 12.30
N GLY A 95 -9.61 1.91 12.03
CA GLY A 95 -9.06 3.19 12.50
C GLY A 95 -7.85 3.61 11.68
N LEU A 96 -7.27 4.75 12.01
CA LEU A 96 -6.07 5.25 11.36
C LEU A 96 -4.82 4.87 12.16
N VAL A 97 -3.81 4.40 11.44
CA VAL A 97 -2.52 3.97 12.01
C VAL A 97 -1.41 4.75 11.32
N GLU A 98 -0.52 5.34 12.12
CA GLU A 98 0.75 5.86 11.64
C GLU A 98 1.72 4.70 11.47
N ILE A 99 2.42 4.65 10.34
CA ILE A 99 3.47 3.66 10.07
C ILE A 99 4.72 4.40 9.58
N THR A 100 5.85 4.13 10.24
CA THR A 100 7.15 4.75 9.94
C THR A 100 8.23 3.66 9.87
N PRO A 101 8.63 3.22 8.68
CA PRO A 101 9.78 2.34 8.51
C PRO A 101 11.07 3.11 8.83
N VAL A 102 11.82 2.65 9.81
CA VAL A 102 12.99 3.36 10.36
C VAL A 102 14.28 2.99 9.61
N GLY A 103 14.42 1.73 9.22
CA GLY A 103 15.57 1.28 8.42
C GLY A 103 15.60 -0.20 8.16
N ILE A 104 16.49 -0.61 7.25
CA ILE A 104 16.71 -2.00 6.89
C ILE A 104 18.11 -2.44 7.31
N THR A 105 18.19 -3.52 8.08
CA THR A 105 19.48 -4.15 8.43
C THR A 105 19.61 -5.51 7.77
N LYS A 106 20.63 -5.67 6.91
CA LYS A 106 21.00 -6.99 6.37
C LYS A 106 21.54 -7.88 7.48
N GLY A 107 20.91 -9.04 7.69
CA GLY A 107 21.34 -10.06 8.64
C GLY A 107 22.41 -11.00 8.09
N ASP A 108 22.83 -11.96 8.92
CA ASP A 108 23.75 -13.02 8.51
C ASP A 108 22.93 -14.25 8.07
N PRO A 109 23.28 -14.95 6.96
CA PRO A 109 22.64 -16.21 6.61
C PRO A 109 22.65 -17.25 7.75
N ALA A 110 23.61 -17.20 8.66
CA ALA A 110 23.67 -18.05 9.84
C ALA A 110 22.51 -17.80 10.84
N ASP A 111 21.87 -16.62 10.80
CA ASP A 111 20.69 -16.32 11.62
C ASP A 111 19.50 -17.21 11.25
N MET A 112 19.53 -17.81 10.06
CA MET A 112 18.52 -18.77 9.64
C MET A 112 18.63 -20.14 10.35
N ALA A 113 19.74 -20.41 11.03
CA ALA A 113 19.93 -21.67 11.76
C ALA A 113 18.92 -21.84 12.91
N ASP A 114 18.34 -20.75 13.42
CA ASP A 114 17.32 -20.77 14.47
C ASP A 114 16.05 -21.55 14.09
N PHE A 115 15.83 -21.78 12.79
CA PHE A 115 14.65 -22.48 12.27
C PHE A 115 14.83 -23.99 12.11
N ASP A 116 16.06 -24.52 12.26
CA ASP A 116 16.39 -25.95 12.07
C ASP A 116 15.82 -26.57 10.77
N ASP A 117 15.62 -25.76 9.72
CA ASP A 117 15.04 -26.17 8.44
C ASP A 117 16.08 -26.04 7.31
N PRO A 118 16.45 -27.13 6.61
CA PRO A 118 17.41 -27.08 5.51
C PRO A 118 16.96 -26.23 4.33
N GLN A 119 15.67 -25.90 4.19
CA GLN A 119 15.17 -24.98 3.16
C GLN A 119 15.65 -23.53 3.39
N MET A 120 16.11 -23.23 4.61
CA MET A 120 16.58 -21.91 5.01
C MET A 120 18.08 -21.71 4.76
N GLU A 121 18.80 -22.76 4.34
CA GLU A 121 20.23 -22.66 4.02
C GLU A 121 20.47 -21.69 2.86
N GLY A 122 21.37 -20.71 3.08
CA GLY A 122 21.74 -19.71 2.08
C GLY A 122 20.72 -18.59 1.89
N ILE A 123 19.63 -18.57 2.65
CA ILE A 123 18.74 -17.42 2.73
C ILE A 123 19.39 -16.37 3.62
N THR A 124 19.46 -15.13 3.13
CA THR A 124 19.87 -13.98 3.93
C THR A 124 18.62 -13.23 4.42
N PRO A 125 18.45 -13.08 5.75
CA PRO A 125 17.38 -12.26 6.28
C PRO A 125 17.73 -10.78 6.26
N TYR A 126 16.70 -9.94 6.20
CA TYR A 126 16.75 -8.50 6.38
C TYR A 126 15.77 -8.13 7.49
N TYR A 127 16.20 -7.28 8.40
CA TYR A 127 15.45 -6.83 9.56
C TYR A 127 14.99 -5.41 9.33
N ILE A 128 13.70 -5.22 9.08
CA ILE A 128 13.12 -3.92 8.81
C ILE A 128 12.49 -3.44 10.11
N GLU A 129 13.06 -2.39 10.71
CA GLU A 129 12.50 -1.78 11.91
C GLU A 129 11.37 -0.84 11.50
N VAL A 130 10.21 -1.00 12.12
CA VAL A 130 9.00 -0.22 11.83
C VAL A 130 8.40 0.28 13.14
N GLU A 131 8.13 1.56 13.19
CA GLU A 131 7.34 2.19 14.24
C GLU A 131 5.89 2.33 13.78
N PHE A 132 4.93 2.10 14.69
CA PHE A 132 3.53 2.38 14.43
C PHE A 132 2.81 2.90 15.67
N ALA A 133 1.79 3.72 15.46
CA ALA A 133 0.99 4.35 16.51
C ALA A 133 -0.46 4.56 16.06
N PRO A 134 -1.43 4.72 16.97
CA PRO A 134 -2.75 5.23 16.61
C PRO A 134 -2.62 6.67 16.05
N ALA A 135 -3.20 6.93 14.88
CA ALA A 135 -3.24 8.27 14.30
C ALA A 135 -4.51 9.06 14.68
N ASP A 136 -5.54 8.34 15.15
CA ASP A 136 -6.78 8.90 15.64
C ASP A 136 -7.32 8.15 16.87
N ASP A 137 -8.39 8.69 17.46
CA ASP A 137 -9.11 8.04 18.56
C ASP A 137 -10.12 6.99 18.06
N ALA A 138 -10.12 6.67 16.76
CA ALA A 138 -11.04 5.68 16.20
C ALA A 138 -10.62 4.27 16.63
N ALA A 139 -11.59 3.36 16.68
CA ALA A 139 -11.35 2.03 17.21
C ALA A 139 -10.65 1.15 16.18
N VAL A 140 -9.34 0.96 16.33
CA VAL A 140 -8.62 -0.23 15.85
C VAL A 140 -8.16 -1.02 17.08
N ALA A 141 -8.18 -2.36 17.03
CA ALA A 141 -7.86 -3.23 18.16
C ALA A 141 -6.34 -3.26 18.48
N MET A 142 -5.75 -2.11 18.84
CA MET A 142 -4.30 -1.90 18.99
C MET A 142 -3.60 -2.99 19.81
N GLY A 143 -4.20 -3.42 20.93
CA GLY A 143 -3.68 -4.48 21.81
C GLY A 143 -3.44 -5.84 21.14
N SER A 144 -4.05 -6.07 19.99
CA SER A 144 -3.91 -7.27 19.16
C SER A 144 -3.44 -6.96 17.74
N LEU A 145 -3.31 -5.68 17.41
CA LEU A 145 -2.89 -5.23 16.10
C LEU A 145 -1.40 -5.51 15.94
N ASN A 146 -1.07 -6.25 14.91
CA ASN A 146 0.27 -6.43 14.41
C ASN A 146 0.28 -5.97 12.95
N VAL A 147 1.03 -4.89 12.67
CA VAL A 147 1.05 -4.28 11.33
C VAL A 147 1.77 -5.13 10.29
N ASN A 148 2.62 -6.09 10.71
CA ASN A 148 3.42 -6.91 9.79
C ASN A 148 2.55 -7.72 8.82
N GLY A 149 1.30 -8.03 9.17
CA GLY A 149 0.39 -8.77 8.28
C GLY A 149 -0.04 -8.00 7.02
N ALA A 150 0.19 -6.70 6.99
CA ALA A 150 -0.09 -5.80 5.86
C ALA A 150 1.19 -5.10 5.36
N LEU A 151 2.36 -5.60 5.75
CA LEU A 151 3.66 -5.04 5.37
C LEU A 151 4.49 -6.11 4.68
N ASP A 152 4.90 -5.82 3.44
CA ASP A 152 5.70 -6.71 2.62
C ASP A 152 7.04 -6.05 2.29
N ALA A 153 8.13 -6.77 2.55
CA ALA A 153 9.47 -6.33 2.17
C ALA A 153 9.62 -6.35 0.65
N LEU A 154 10.37 -5.40 0.09
CA LEU A 154 10.59 -5.27 -1.36
C LEU A 154 12.06 -5.40 -1.74
N TYR A 155 12.32 -5.98 -2.90
CA TYR A 155 13.60 -5.92 -3.59
C TYR A 155 13.80 -4.58 -4.30
N GLU A 156 15.04 -4.33 -4.76
CA GLU A 156 15.43 -3.10 -5.48
C GLU A 156 14.62 -2.86 -6.77
N ASP A 157 14.11 -3.92 -7.40
CA ASP A 157 13.25 -3.82 -8.59
C ASP A 157 11.77 -3.59 -8.27
N GLY A 158 11.42 -3.46 -6.98
CA GLY A 158 10.05 -3.29 -6.50
C GLY A 158 9.24 -4.58 -6.41
N GLU A 159 9.82 -5.74 -6.74
CA GLU A 159 9.16 -7.02 -6.50
C GLU A 159 9.13 -7.36 -5.01
N THR A 160 8.03 -7.97 -4.55
CA THR A 160 7.94 -8.48 -3.17
C THR A 160 9.07 -9.48 -2.89
N ALA A 161 9.75 -9.27 -1.77
CA ALA A 161 10.78 -10.16 -1.30
C ALA A 161 10.22 -11.55 -0.98
N ASN A 162 11.08 -12.57 -0.96
CA ASN A 162 10.66 -13.92 -0.61
C ASN A 162 9.99 -13.94 0.77
N LEU A 163 8.75 -14.41 0.81
CA LEU A 163 7.99 -14.60 2.05
C LEU A 163 8.41 -15.91 2.72
N VAL A 164 8.96 -15.82 3.92
CA VAL A 164 9.15 -16.95 4.81
C VAL A 164 8.21 -16.77 5.99
N THR A 165 7.29 -17.72 6.18
CA THR A 165 6.39 -17.70 7.33
C THR A 165 7.13 -18.17 8.59
N VAL A 166 7.42 -17.22 9.47
CA VAL A 166 7.94 -17.49 10.82
C VAL A 166 6.78 -17.96 11.71
N ILE A 167 6.80 -19.22 12.13
CA ILE A 167 5.83 -19.75 13.09
C ILE A 167 6.39 -19.60 14.50
N GLY A 168 5.75 -18.78 15.32
CA GLY A 168 6.18 -18.49 16.69
C GLY A 168 7.01 -17.21 16.78
N SER A 169 7.87 -17.11 17.78
CA SER A 169 8.75 -15.94 18.00
C SER A 169 10.12 -16.18 17.39
N TRP A 170 10.71 -15.14 16.81
CA TRP A 170 12.10 -15.14 16.38
C TRP A 170 12.86 -13.97 17.02
N ASP A 171 13.86 -14.28 17.84
CA ASP A 171 14.53 -13.25 18.66
C ASP A 171 15.28 -12.20 17.85
N LYS A 172 15.70 -12.54 16.62
CA LYS A 172 16.42 -11.62 15.72
C LYS A 172 15.52 -10.57 15.09
N CYS A 173 14.25 -10.89 14.90
CA CYS A 173 13.26 -9.98 14.34
C CYS A 173 11.96 -10.13 15.14
N LYS A 174 11.86 -9.36 16.21
CA LYS A 174 10.73 -9.43 17.14
C LYS A 174 9.53 -8.72 16.56
N SER A 175 8.51 -9.50 16.27
CA SER A 175 7.19 -8.99 15.92
C SER A 175 6.44 -8.65 17.20
N GLU A 176 5.91 -7.43 17.27
CA GLU A 176 5.27 -6.87 18.46
C GLU A 176 3.86 -6.42 18.07
N SER A 177 2.95 -6.43 19.04
CA SER A 177 1.61 -5.84 18.87
C SER A 177 1.53 -4.53 19.64
N GLY A 178 0.61 -3.67 19.23
CA GLY A 178 0.36 -2.42 19.96
C GLY A 178 -0.15 -2.68 21.37
N SER A 179 -0.18 -1.64 22.21
CA SER A 179 -0.82 -1.72 23.53
C SER A 179 -2.33 -1.52 23.44
N SER A 180 -3.11 -2.22 24.27
CA SER A 180 -4.58 -2.04 24.32
C SER A 180 -5.02 -0.67 24.85
N ASP A 181 -4.12 0.03 25.53
CA ASP A 181 -4.31 1.36 26.11
C ASP A 181 -3.48 2.44 25.40
N ALA A 182 -2.92 2.14 24.22
CA ALA A 182 -2.19 3.11 23.41
C ALA A 182 -3.09 4.29 23.01
N ALA A 183 -2.62 5.50 23.25
CA ALA A 183 -3.22 6.74 22.78
C ALA A 183 -2.54 7.24 21.50
N VAL A 184 -3.13 8.26 20.87
CA VAL A 184 -2.50 8.93 19.72
C VAL A 184 -1.10 9.41 20.09
N GLY A 185 -0.12 9.05 19.26
CA GLY A 185 1.31 9.34 19.48
C GLY A 185 2.05 8.36 20.38
N ASP A 186 1.39 7.34 20.95
CA ASP A 186 2.08 6.24 21.64
C ASP A 186 2.65 5.25 20.60
N THR A 187 3.97 5.32 20.42
CA THR A 187 4.68 4.49 19.44
C THR A 187 4.99 3.09 19.95
N THR A 188 4.77 2.09 19.09
CA THR A 188 5.26 0.72 19.24
C THR A 188 6.25 0.41 18.12
N THR A 189 7.41 -0.12 18.48
CA THR A 189 8.40 -0.60 17.49
C THR A 189 8.23 -2.09 17.26
N THR A 190 8.27 -2.51 16.00
CA THR A 190 8.24 -3.91 15.59
C THR A 190 9.26 -4.17 14.48
N CYS A 191 9.56 -5.46 14.24
CA CYS A 191 10.41 -5.89 13.13
C CYS A 191 9.62 -6.65 12.09
N VAL A 192 9.74 -6.24 10.82
CA VAL A 192 9.22 -6.95 9.64
C VAL A 192 10.40 -7.69 8.98
N PRO A 193 10.34 -9.01 8.84
CA PRO A 193 11.43 -9.76 8.20
C PRO A 193 11.28 -9.77 6.68
N GLY A 194 12.34 -9.39 5.96
CA GLY A 194 12.50 -9.65 4.54
C GLY A 194 13.51 -10.78 4.30
N PHE A 195 13.39 -11.52 3.20
CA PHE A 195 14.30 -12.62 2.90
C PHE A 195 14.80 -12.57 1.46
N SER A 196 16.08 -12.88 1.26
CA SER A 196 16.67 -13.04 -0.06
C SER A 196 17.38 -14.37 -0.18
N ASN A 197 17.08 -15.12 -1.24
CA ASN A 197 17.77 -16.35 -1.61
C ASN A 197 18.98 -16.09 -2.53
N ASN A 198 19.26 -14.82 -2.84
CA ASN A 198 20.27 -14.40 -3.79
C ASN A 198 20.99 -13.16 -3.26
N ASP A 199 22.28 -13.28 -2.96
CA ASP A 199 23.09 -12.18 -2.43
C ASP A 199 23.12 -10.92 -3.32
N SER A 200 22.79 -11.05 -4.61
CA SER A 200 22.69 -9.93 -5.56
C SER A 200 21.32 -9.24 -5.61
N GLN A 201 20.30 -9.79 -4.93
CA GLN A 201 18.97 -9.18 -4.84
C GLN A 201 18.76 -8.72 -3.39
N ALA A 202 19.05 -7.45 -3.15
CA ALA A 202 18.91 -6.85 -1.83
C ALA A 202 17.46 -6.46 -1.55
N VAL A 203 17.05 -6.58 -0.29
CA VAL A 203 15.80 -5.96 0.19
C VAL A 203 16.13 -4.50 0.50
N THR A 204 15.44 -3.58 -0.18
CA THR A 204 15.70 -2.13 -0.13
C THR A 204 14.43 -1.32 0.08
N GLY A 205 13.27 -1.99 0.21
CA GLY A 205 12.00 -1.32 0.37
C GLY A 205 11.03 -2.07 1.27
N LEU A 206 9.92 -1.41 1.55
CA LEU A 206 8.76 -1.95 2.26
C LEU A 206 7.51 -1.39 1.60
N GLN A 207 6.44 -2.18 1.52
CA GLN A 207 5.13 -1.69 1.11
C GLN A 207 4.07 -1.97 2.17
N PHE A 208 3.02 -1.13 2.18
CA PHE A 208 1.78 -1.36 2.90
C PHE A 208 0.64 -1.63 1.92
N ASP A 209 0.00 -2.79 2.02
CA ASP A 209 -1.00 -3.30 1.06
C ASP A 209 -2.19 -4.01 1.72
N SER A 210 -2.90 -3.30 2.61
CA SER A 210 -4.07 -3.85 3.32
C SER A 210 -5.20 -4.29 2.36
N ARG A 211 -5.51 -5.60 2.34
CA ARG A 211 -6.52 -6.28 1.49
C ARG A 211 -7.97 -5.79 1.64
N GLU A 212 -8.25 -5.00 2.66
CA GLU A 212 -9.61 -4.51 2.95
C GLU A 212 -9.76 -3.01 2.58
N THR A 213 -8.80 -2.47 1.83
CA THR A 213 -8.67 -1.04 1.50
C THR A 213 -8.15 -0.84 0.08
N ASP A 214 -8.15 0.41 -0.40
CA ASP A 214 -7.63 0.78 -1.72
C ASP A 214 -6.09 0.60 -1.85
N TYR A 215 -5.39 0.35 -0.74
CA TYR A 215 -3.94 0.08 -0.72
C TYR A 215 -3.58 -1.29 -1.31
N GLU A 216 -4.51 -2.26 -1.42
CA GLU A 216 -4.21 -3.57 -2.04
C GLU A 216 -3.76 -3.42 -3.51
N GLU A 217 -4.41 -2.52 -4.25
CA GLU A 217 -4.08 -2.28 -5.66
C GLU A 217 -2.99 -1.21 -5.84
N ASN A 218 -2.92 -0.26 -4.91
CA ASN A 218 -2.01 0.89 -4.96
C ASN A 218 -1.35 1.06 -3.59
N PRO A 219 -0.30 0.27 -3.28
CA PRO A 219 0.30 0.29 -1.96
C PRO A 219 0.99 1.61 -1.67
N VAL A 220 1.17 1.93 -0.39
CA VAL A 220 2.18 2.92 0.02
C VAL A 220 3.52 2.22 0.02
N VAL A 221 4.54 2.83 -0.58
CA VAL A 221 5.86 2.23 -0.75
C VAL A 221 6.92 3.12 -0.10
N TRP A 222 7.80 2.50 0.69
CA TRP A 222 9.00 3.12 1.24
C TRP A 222 10.25 2.52 0.60
N THR A 223 11.20 3.37 0.21
CA THR A 223 12.51 2.96 -0.33
C THR A 223 13.66 3.74 0.32
N GLU A 224 14.82 3.10 0.49
CA GLU A 224 16.06 3.75 0.96
C GLU A 224 16.69 4.71 -0.08
#